data_AF-A0A2N3PVZ0-F1
#
_entry.id   AF-A0A2N3PVZ0-F1
#
_cell.length_a   1.000
_cell.length_b   1.000
_cell.length_c   1.000
_cell.angle_alpha   90.00
_cell.angle_beta   90.00
_cell.angle_gamma   90.00
#
_symmetry.space_group_name_H-M   'P 1'
#
loop_
_entity.id
_entity.type
_entity.pdbx_description
1 polymer ?
#
loop_
_entity_poly.entity_id
_entity_poly.type
_entity_poly.pdbx_seq_one_letter_code
_entity_poly.pdbx_strand_id
1 'polypeptide(L)'
;MKDNPLIQLLLVFVPLSFLSVGGGQSVIADMHRQSVTVYGWMNDAQFLNLFALSRMAPGPGSLLAALIGWQVQGWAGAATAAAGIFVPSSLLVYGLAKLWARYRGARWQMAVEIGLAPVAAGMILATSCVLLRSTEGGWLAWAVALLSTALLLFTRLSPFVLLGGGALAFLLWF
;
A
#
# COMPACT_ATOMS: atom_id res chain seq x y z
N MET A 1 19.17 28.49 3.57
CA MET A 1 18.13 27.45 3.81
C MET A 1 18.18 26.32 2.78
N LYS A 2 18.70 26.53 1.57
CA LYS A 2 18.81 25.51 0.51
C LYS A 2 19.94 24.47 0.75
N ASP A 3 20.77 24.69 1.76
CA ASP A 3 22.06 23.98 1.91
C ASP A 3 22.04 22.81 2.89
N ASN A 4 20.92 22.59 3.62
CA ASN A 4 20.82 21.49 4.58
C ASN A 4 20.05 20.29 3.99
N PRO A 5 20.73 19.17 3.67
CA PRO A 5 20.09 17.99 3.11
C PRO A 5 18.97 17.41 3.98
N LEU A 6 19.03 17.55 5.31
CA LEU A 6 17.95 17.11 6.22
C LEU A 6 16.64 17.87 5.99
N ILE A 7 16.73 19.18 5.76
CA ILE A 7 15.54 20.01 5.52
C ILE A 7 14.91 19.62 4.19
N GLN A 8 15.73 19.37 3.17
CA GLN A 8 15.24 18.90 1.87
C GLN A 8 14.54 17.54 2.01
N LEU A 9 15.12 16.59 2.75
CA LEU A 9 14.47 15.32 3.05
C LEU A 9 13.09 15.50 3.72
N LEU A 10 12.96 16.40 4.71
CA LEU A 10 11.66 16.69 5.31
C LEU A 10 10.67 17.30 4.31
N LEU A 11 11.12 18.26 3.50
CA LEU A 11 10.28 18.91 2.49
C LEU A 11 9.77 17.93 1.43
N VAL A 12 10.52 16.87 1.15
CA VAL A 12 10.11 15.80 0.23
C VAL A 12 9.19 14.80 0.91
N PHE A 13 9.61 14.22 2.04
CA PHE A 13 8.93 13.07 2.63
C PHE A 13 7.68 13.44 3.45
N VAL A 14 7.58 14.65 3.99
CA VAL A 14 6.38 15.08 4.74
C VAL A 14 5.15 15.17 3.83
N PRO A 15 5.18 15.86 2.66
CA PRO A 15 4.07 15.83 1.72
C PRO A 15 3.74 14.42 1.21
N LEU A 16 4.77 13.61 0.94
CA LEU A 16 4.58 12.22 0.49
C LEU A 16 3.92 11.33 1.56
N SER A 17 4.10 11.66 2.84
CA SER A 17 3.38 11.00 3.94
C SER A 17 1.87 11.15 3.79
N PHE A 18 1.41 12.37 3.48
CA PHE A 18 -0.02 12.65 3.27
C PHE A 18 -0.55 12.04 1.96
N LEU A 19 0.29 11.94 0.94
CA LEU A 19 -0.07 11.39 -0.37
C LEU A 19 -0.03 9.85 -0.43
N SER A 20 0.45 9.18 0.62
CA SER A 20 0.52 7.70 0.72
C SER A 20 -0.85 7.04 0.95
N VAL A 21 -1.90 7.54 0.30
CA VAL A 21 -3.26 6.98 0.35
C VAL A 21 -3.27 5.67 -0.44
N GLY A 22 -3.46 4.54 0.26
CA GLY A 22 -3.26 3.20 -0.30
C GLY A 22 -1.93 2.53 0.08
N GLY A 23 -1.16 3.14 0.99
CA GLY A 23 0.08 2.61 1.54
C GLY A 23 1.32 3.10 0.81
N GLY A 24 2.51 2.78 1.34
CA GLY A 24 3.80 3.30 0.85
C GLY A 24 4.15 2.95 -0.59
N GLN A 25 3.36 2.11 -1.26
CA GLN A 25 3.54 1.75 -2.67
C GLN A 25 3.11 2.85 -3.64
N SER A 26 2.09 3.62 -3.26
CA SER A 26 1.51 4.68 -4.10
C SER A 26 2.51 5.80 -4.40
N VAL A 27 3.48 6.04 -3.52
CA VAL A 27 4.41 7.18 -3.59
C VAL A 27 5.78 6.84 -4.16
N ILE A 28 6.02 5.61 -4.62
CA ILE A 28 7.34 5.18 -5.12
C ILE A 28 7.75 5.97 -6.37
N ALA A 29 6.81 6.19 -7.29
CA ALA A 29 7.08 6.96 -8.50
C ALA A 29 7.48 8.40 -8.17
N ASP A 30 6.83 9.01 -7.17
CA ASP A 30 7.21 10.34 -6.70
C ASP A 30 8.53 10.34 -5.92
N MET A 31 8.82 9.30 -5.13
CA MET A 31 10.12 9.15 -4.48
C MET A 31 11.24 9.08 -5.51
N HIS A 32 11.06 8.34 -6.60
CA HIS A 32 12.01 8.27 -7.71
C HIS A 32 12.19 9.65 -8.35
N ARG A 33 11.09 10.29 -8.77
CA ARG A 33 11.13 11.62 -9.41
C ARG A 33 11.83 12.65 -8.53
N GLN A 34 11.51 12.69 -7.23
CA GLN A 34 12.13 13.66 -6.34
C GLN A 34 13.61 13.34 -6.08
N SER A 35 13.95 12.07 -5.82
CA SER A 35 15.33 11.69 -5.45
C SER A 35 16.29 11.71 -6.64
N VAL A 36 15.82 11.37 -7.84
CA VAL A 36 16.64 11.24 -9.05
C VAL A 36 16.55 12.49 -9.93
N THR A 37 15.34 12.93 -10.27
CA THR A 37 15.14 13.99 -11.27
C THR A 37 15.21 15.40 -10.66
N VAL A 38 14.59 15.62 -9.49
CA VAL A 38 14.46 16.97 -8.92
C VAL A 38 15.67 17.35 -8.07
N TYR A 39 16.02 16.51 -7.10
CA TYR A 39 17.12 16.79 -6.17
C TYR A 39 18.46 16.17 -6.59
N GLY A 40 18.44 15.18 -7.49
CA GLY A 40 19.66 14.55 -8.02
C GLY A 40 20.53 13.88 -6.95
N TRP A 41 19.93 13.42 -5.85
CA TRP A 41 20.65 12.74 -4.76
C TRP A 41 21.24 11.39 -5.18
N MET A 42 20.65 10.77 -6.20
CA MET A 42 21.06 9.48 -6.72
C MET A 42 20.66 9.33 -8.19
N ASN A 43 21.28 8.38 -8.89
CA ASN A 43 20.87 8.00 -10.24
C ASN A 43 19.85 6.84 -10.24
N ASP A 44 19.30 6.53 -11.42
CA ASP A 44 18.30 5.46 -11.59
C ASP A 44 18.78 4.10 -11.08
N ALA A 45 20.04 3.74 -11.35
CA ALA A 45 20.61 2.47 -10.93
C ALA A 45 20.73 2.36 -9.41
N GLN A 46 21.16 3.43 -8.74
CA GLN A 46 21.22 3.52 -7.29
C GLN A 46 19.83 3.43 -6.67
N PHE A 47 18.85 4.15 -7.23
CA PHE A 47 17.47 4.06 -6.77
C PHE A 47 16.92 2.64 -6.90
N LEU A 48 17.14 1.98 -8.05
CA LEU A 48 16.71 0.60 -8.28
C LEU A 48 17.38 -0.39 -7.31
N ASN A 49 18.65 -0.19 -6.96
CA ASN A 49 19.33 -0.99 -5.95
C ASN A 49 18.71 -0.82 -4.56
N LEU A 50 18.44 0.42 -4.14
CA LEU A 50 17.76 0.70 -2.86
C LEU A 50 16.33 0.16 -2.86
N PHE A 51 15.64 0.26 -4.00
CA PHE A 51 14.32 -0.34 -4.20
C PHE A 51 14.37 -1.85 -4.02
N ALA A 52 15.29 -2.55 -4.70
CA ALA A 52 15.46 -4.00 -4.55
C ALA A 52 15.80 -4.40 -3.11
N LEU A 53 16.72 -3.66 -2.46
CA LEU A 53 17.07 -3.87 -1.04
C LEU A 53 15.84 -3.71 -0.13
N SER A 54 15.00 -2.70 -0.37
CA SER A 54 13.77 -2.50 0.40
C SER A 54 12.76 -3.64 0.27
N ARG A 55 12.83 -4.42 -0.82
CA ARG A 55 11.96 -5.60 -1.05
C ARG A 55 12.50 -6.89 -0.48
N MET A 56 13.82 -7.02 -0.43
CA MET A 56 14.47 -8.17 0.19
C MET A 56 14.42 -8.07 1.72
N ALA A 57 14.45 -6.86 2.27
CA ALA A 57 14.34 -6.64 3.71
C ALA A 57 12.92 -6.96 4.20
N PRO A 58 12.76 -7.83 5.21
CA PRO A 58 11.46 -8.01 5.86
C PRO A 58 11.10 -6.71 6.60
N GLY A 59 10.05 -6.01 6.14
CA GLY A 59 9.67 -4.73 6.71
C GLY A 59 8.54 -4.02 5.97
N PRO A 60 8.12 -2.85 6.48
CA PRO A 60 7.11 -2.04 5.82
C PRO A 60 7.64 -1.54 4.47
N GLY A 61 6.80 -1.57 3.43
CA GLY A 61 7.21 -1.13 2.07
C GLY A 61 7.69 0.32 1.96
N SER A 62 7.51 1.14 3.01
CA SER A 62 8.07 2.49 3.15
C SER A 62 9.55 2.52 3.59
N LEU A 63 10.19 1.36 3.81
CA LEU A 63 11.62 1.25 4.16
C LEU A 63 12.53 1.96 3.14
N LEU A 64 12.08 2.01 1.88
CA LEU A 64 12.75 2.75 0.80
C LEU A 64 13.02 4.21 1.14
N ALA A 65 12.10 4.89 1.84
CA ALA A 65 12.28 6.29 2.25
C ALA A 65 13.48 6.45 3.19
N ALA A 66 13.62 5.53 4.16
CA ALA A 66 14.73 5.52 5.10
C ALA A 66 16.06 5.20 4.39
N LEU A 67 16.05 4.29 3.42
CA LEU A 67 17.23 3.97 2.60
C LEU A 67 17.66 5.15 1.70
N ILE A 68 16.70 5.87 1.12
CA ILE A 68 16.97 7.10 0.37
C ILE A 68 17.60 8.15 1.29
N GLY A 69 17.02 8.36 2.47
CA GLY A 69 17.59 9.26 3.48
C GLY A 69 19.00 8.85 3.91
N TRP A 70 19.24 7.53 4.05
CA TRP A 70 20.55 6.99 4.36
C TRP A 70 21.59 7.30 3.28
N GLN A 71 21.20 7.19 2.01
CA GLN A 71 22.06 7.53 0.89
C GLN A 71 22.43 9.03 0.86
N VAL A 72 21.51 9.91 1.28
CA VAL A 72 21.71 11.36 1.26
C VAL A 72 22.63 11.84 2.40
N GLN A 73 22.43 11.35 3.63
CA GLN A 73 23.18 11.85 4.79
C GLN A 73 23.37 10.80 5.89
N GLY A 74 23.56 9.54 5.52
CA GLY A 74 23.79 8.43 6.44
C GLY A 74 22.66 8.29 7.46
N TRP A 75 23.00 7.91 8.69
CA TRP A 75 22.02 7.68 9.75
C TRP A 75 21.12 8.88 10.06
N ALA A 76 21.65 10.10 9.98
CA ALA A 76 20.87 11.32 10.20
C ALA A 76 19.79 11.51 9.12
N GLY A 77 20.16 11.30 7.86
CA GLY A 77 19.21 11.35 6.74
C GLY A 77 18.18 10.21 6.80
N ALA A 78 18.61 9.01 7.19
CA ALA A 78 17.72 7.85 7.36
C ALA A 78 16.63 8.12 8.41
N ALA A 79 17.04 8.60 9.60
CA ALA A 79 16.12 8.95 10.68
C ALA A 79 15.17 10.09 10.27
N THR A 80 15.69 11.09 9.55
CA THR A 80 14.89 12.25 9.11
C THR A 80 13.86 11.88 8.05
N ALA A 81 14.24 11.07 7.06
CA ALA A 81 13.31 10.58 6.03
C ALA A 81 12.24 9.65 6.62
N ALA A 82 12.64 8.75 7.53
CA ALA A 82 11.72 7.89 8.26
C ALA A 82 10.73 8.71 9.12
N ALA A 83 11.22 9.71 9.86
CA ALA A 83 10.36 10.60 10.61
C ALA A 83 9.42 11.37 9.67
N GLY A 84 9.92 11.89 8.55
CA GLY A 84 9.14 12.60 7.55
C GLY A 84 7.98 11.78 6.98
N ILE A 85 8.17 10.48 6.75
CA ILE A 85 7.13 9.63 6.17
C ILE A 85 6.15 9.06 7.22
N PHE A 86 6.61 8.79 8.45
CA PHE A 86 5.77 8.14 9.47
C PHE A 86 5.11 9.10 10.45
N VAL A 87 5.77 10.20 10.85
CA VAL A 87 5.26 11.10 11.89
C VAL A 87 4.00 11.83 11.45
N PRO A 88 3.91 12.44 10.24
CA PRO A 88 2.73 13.21 9.85
C PRO A 88 1.46 12.35 9.75
N SER A 89 1.57 11.17 9.10
CA SER A 89 0.47 10.21 8.98
C SER A 89 0.05 9.65 10.35
N SER A 90 1.01 9.32 11.22
CA SER A 90 0.72 8.85 12.58
C SER A 90 0.01 9.90 13.43
N LEU A 91 0.45 11.16 13.36
CA LEU A 91 -0.20 12.28 14.06
C LEU A 91 -1.61 12.54 13.52
N LEU A 92 -1.81 12.46 12.21
CA LEU A 92 -3.14 12.58 11.61
C LEU A 92 -4.06 11.48 12.12
N VAL A 93 -3.64 10.22 12.04
CA VAL A 93 -4.45 9.07 12.49
C VAL A 93 -4.73 9.17 13.98
N TYR A 94 -3.75 9.53 14.79
CA TYR A 94 -3.93 9.74 16.22
C TYR A 94 -4.94 10.87 16.53
N GLY A 95 -4.82 12.00 15.83
CA GLY A 95 -5.75 13.12 15.97
C GLY A 95 -7.17 12.75 15.56
N LEU A 96 -7.31 12.03 14.44
CA LEU A 96 -8.59 11.55 13.94
C LEU A 96 -9.21 10.52 14.89
N ALA A 97 -8.41 9.59 15.42
CA ALA A 97 -8.86 8.59 16.39
C ALA A 97 -9.32 9.25 17.70
N LYS A 98 -8.61 10.27 18.18
CA LYS A 98 -9.03 11.03 19.37
C LYS A 98 -10.32 11.80 19.13
N LEU A 99 -10.48 12.40 17.95
CA LEU A 99 -11.71 13.06 17.55
C LEU A 99 -12.87 12.07 17.48
N TRP A 100 -12.63 10.89 16.88
CA TRP A 100 -13.60 9.81 16.78
C TRP A 100 -14.04 9.31 18.16
N ALA A 101 -13.09 9.10 19.07
CA ALA A 101 -13.37 8.69 20.44
C ALA A 101 -14.13 9.77 21.24
N ARG A 102 -13.89 11.06 20.96
CA ARG A 102 -14.58 12.17 21.63
C ARG A 102 -16.06 12.29 21.22
N TYR A 103 -16.38 12.00 19.97
CA TYR A 103 -17.75 12.07 19.44
C TYR A 103 -18.47 10.72 19.39
N ARG A 104 -17.96 9.74 20.15
CA ARG A 104 -18.47 8.36 20.18
C ARG A 104 -19.97 8.32 20.45
N GLY A 105 -20.76 7.87 19.47
CA GLY A 105 -22.22 7.79 19.56
C GLY A 105 -22.99 8.89 18.81
N ALA A 106 -22.30 9.79 18.11
CA ALA A 106 -22.96 10.76 17.25
C ALA A 106 -23.59 10.08 16.01
N ARG A 107 -24.76 10.57 15.58
CA ARG A 107 -25.50 10.02 14.42
C ARG A 107 -24.67 9.97 13.13
N TRP A 108 -23.73 10.90 12.96
CA TRP A 108 -22.83 10.93 11.80
C TRP A 108 -21.82 9.76 11.81
N GLN A 109 -21.31 9.34 12.97
CA GLN A 109 -20.37 8.21 13.05
C GLN A 109 -21.05 6.90 12.70
N MET A 110 -22.25 6.69 13.23
CA MET A 110 -23.04 5.49 12.95
C MET A 110 -23.43 5.42 11.47
N ALA A 111 -23.78 6.56 10.86
CA ALA A 111 -24.04 6.64 9.42
C ALA A 111 -22.79 6.32 8.58
N VAL A 112 -21.61 6.80 8.99
CA VAL A 112 -20.35 6.49 8.32
C VAL A 112 -19.99 5.02 8.47
N GLU A 113 -20.08 4.43 9.68
CA GLU A 113 -19.78 3.01 9.91
C GLU A 113 -20.69 2.09 9.10
N ILE A 114 -22.00 2.38 9.07
CA ILE A 114 -22.97 1.61 8.27
C ILE A 114 -22.74 1.81 6.77
N GLY A 115 -22.35 3.01 6.33
CA GLY A 115 -22.09 3.32 4.93
C GLY A 115 -20.76 2.77 4.40
N LEU A 116 -19.73 2.69 5.25
CA LEU A 116 -18.39 2.26 4.83
C LEU A 116 -18.35 0.75 4.52
N ALA A 117 -19.09 -0.06 5.27
CA ALA A 117 -19.14 -1.51 5.10
C ALA A 117 -19.60 -1.95 3.68
N PRO A 118 -20.75 -1.51 3.15
CA PRO A 118 -21.17 -1.86 1.80
C PRO A 118 -20.28 -1.22 0.72
N VAL A 119 -19.70 -0.04 0.97
CA VAL A 119 -18.75 0.59 0.04
C VAL A 119 -17.48 -0.24 -0.09
N ALA A 120 -16.90 -0.68 1.02
CA ALA A 120 -15.73 -1.55 1.02
C ALA A 120 -16.03 -2.90 0.32
N ALA A 121 -17.18 -3.51 0.62
CA ALA A 121 -17.62 -4.73 -0.04
C ALA A 121 -17.79 -4.53 -1.57
N GLY A 122 -18.41 -3.42 -1.97
CA GLY A 122 -18.57 -3.06 -3.39
C GLY A 122 -17.24 -2.81 -4.09
N MET A 123 -16.28 -2.16 -3.45
CA MET A 123 -14.94 -1.97 -4.00
C MET A 123 -14.20 -3.29 -4.18
N ILE A 124 -14.24 -4.18 -3.19
CA ILE A 124 -13.63 -5.51 -3.30
C ILE A 124 -14.25 -6.28 -4.46
N LEU A 125 -15.58 -6.32 -4.56
CA LEU A 125 -16.29 -6.96 -5.67
C LEU A 125 -15.92 -6.34 -7.03
N ALA A 126 -15.84 -5.02 -7.12
CA ALA A 126 -15.44 -4.34 -8.34
C ALA A 126 -14.02 -4.73 -8.76
N THR A 127 -13.07 -4.72 -7.82
CA THR A 127 -11.69 -5.17 -8.08
C THR A 127 -11.65 -6.63 -8.52
N SER A 128 -12.40 -7.51 -7.86
CA SER A 128 -12.51 -8.92 -8.26
C SER A 128 -13.06 -9.07 -9.68
N CYS A 129 -14.11 -8.34 -10.04
CA CYS A 129 -14.66 -8.35 -11.40
C CYS A 129 -13.67 -7.84 -12.45
N VAL A 130 -12.91 -6.78 -12.14
CA VAL A 130 -11.85 -6.28 -13.04
C VAL A 130 -10.79 -7.36 -13.26
N LEU A 131 -10.28 -7.98 -12.19
CA LEU A 131 -9.30 -9.06 -12.28
C LEU A 131 -9.80 -10.26 -13.11
N LEU A 132 -11.05 -10.67 -12.87
CA LEU A 132 -11.70 -11.77 -13.58
C LEU A 132 -11.83 -11.50 -15.09
N ARG A 133 -12.13 -10.26 -15.49
CA ARG A 133 -12.22 -9.88 -16.91
C ARG A 133 -10.87 -9.78 -17.59
N SER A 134 -9.81 -9.44 -16.85
CA SER A 134 -8.44 -9.40 -17.37
C SER A 134 -7.78 -10.77 -17.48
N THR A 135 -8.42 -11.84 -17.00
CA THR A 135 -7.85 -13.19 -17.06
C THR A 135 -8.20 -13.85 -18.41
N GLU A 136 -7.21 -14.31 -19.17
CA GLU A 136 -7.38 -14.94 -20.49
C GLU A 136 -8.01 -16.35 -20.45
N GLY A 137 -8.36 -16.87 -19.27
CA GLY A 137 -8.84 -18.24 -19.06
C GLY A 137 -10.26 -18.57 -19.55
N GLY A 138 -10.93 -17.65 -20.27
CA GLY A 138 -12.23 -17.89 -20.89
C GLY A 138 -13.35 -18.27 -19.92
N TRP A 139 -14.31 -19.10 -20.37
CA TRP A 139 -15.50 -19.50 -19.61
C TRP A 139 -15.18 -20.37 -18.36
N LEU A 140 -14.04 -21.08 -18.38
CA LEU A 140 -13.56 -21.90 -17.25
C LEU A 140 -13.09 -21.06 -16.07
N ALA A 141 -12.43 -19.92 -16.31
CA ALA A 141 -12.04 -19.00 -15.24
C ALA A 141 -13.27 -18.44 -14.51
N TRP A 142 -14.32 -18.12 -15.25
CA TRP A 142 -15.60 -17.69 -14.68
C TRP A 142 -16.30 -18.81 -13.90
N ALA A 143 -16.31 -20.04 -14.45
CA ALA A 143 -16.89 -21.21 -13.78
C ALA A 143 -16.17 -21.52 -12.47
N VAL A 144 -14.84 -21.56 -12.46
CA VAL A 144 -14.04 -21.82 -11.25
C VAL A 144 -14.22 -20.72 -10.21
N ALA A 145 -14.29 -19.44 -10.62
CA ALA A 145 -14.51 -18.33 -9.71
C ALA A 145 -15.91 -18.32 -9.09
N LEU A 146 -16.96 -18.55 -9.89
CA LEU A 146 -18.34 -18.68 -9.40
C LEU A 146 -18.48 -19.88 -8.47
N LEU A 147 -17.90 -21.02 -8.83
CA LEU A 147 -17.96 -22.25 -8.04
C LEU A 147 -17.19 -22.10 -6.73
N SER A 148 -16.01 -21.46 -6.75
CA SER A 148 -15.24 -21.15 -5.55
C SER A 148 -15.95 -20.15 -4.64
N THR A 149 -16.59 -19.12 -5.22
CA THR A 149 -17.37 -18.13 -4.47
C THR A 149 -18.60 -18.77 -3.81
N ALA A 150 -19.32 -19.62 -4.55
CA ALA A 150 -20.46 -20.37 -4.02
C ALA A 150 -20.03 -21.33 -2.90
N LEU A 151 -18.96 -22.09 -3.08
CA LEU A 151 -18.42 -22.97 -2.04
C LEU A 151 -17.99 -22.19 -0.78
N LEU A 152 -17.35 -21.04 -0.91
CA LEU A 152 -16.98 -20.22 0.26
C LEU A 152 -18.19 -19.64 0.99
N LEU A 153 -19.27 -19.32 0.29
CA LEU A 153 -20.50 -18.78 0.90
C LEU A 153 -21.32 -19.87 1.62
N PHE A 154 -21.32 -21.10 1.09
CA PHE A 154 -22.13 -22.20 1.65
C PHE A 154 -21.34 -23.15 2.55
N THR A 155 -20.01 -23.10 2.58
CA THR A 155 -19.18 -24.01 3.41
C THR A 155 -18.09 -23.26 4.20
N ARG A 156 -17.81 -23.71 5.43
CA ARG A 156 -16.69 -23.21 6.27
C ARG A 156 -15.33 -23.80 5.86
N LEU A 157 -15.14 -24.12 4.59
CA LEU A 157 -13.90 -24.71 4.09
C LEU A 157 -12.79 -23.65 4.09
N SER A 158 -11.57 -24.07 4.46
CA SER A 158 -10.45 -23.15 4.50
C SER A 158 -10.12 -22.66 3.08
N PRO A 159 -9.88 -21.35 2.88
CA PRO A 159 -9.55 -20.77 1.56
C PRO A 159 -8.35 -21.46 0.87
N PHE A 160 -7.46 -22.06 1.66
CA PHE A 160 -6.29 -22.79 1.19
C PHE A 160 -6.63 -24.05 0.37
N VAL A 161 -7.71 -24.77 0.69
CA VAL A 161 -8.10 -25.97 -0.06
C VAL A 161 -8.69 -25.60 -1.42
N LEU A 162 -9.43 -24.49 -1.50
CA LEU A 162 -9.94 -23.94 -2.75
C LEU A 162 -8.82 -23.42 -3.66
N LEU A 163 -7.81 -22.75 -3.08
CA LEU A 163 -6.60 -22.35 -3.80
C LEU A 163 -5.86 -23.57 -4.40
N GLY A 164 -5.72 -24.65 -3.62
CA GLY A 164 -5.12 -25.91 -4.10
C GLY A 164 -5.93 -26.54 -5.24
N GLY A 165 -7.26 -26.56 -5.13
CA GLY A 165 -8.14 -27.09 -6.18
C GLY A 165 -8.09 -26.26 -7.47
N GLY A 166 -8.07 -24.93 -7.35
CA GLY A 166 -7.92 -24.02 -8.50
C GLY A 166 -6.58 -24.18 -9.21
N ALA A 167 -5.49 -24.34 -8.45
CA ALA A 167 -4.16 -24.58 -9.00
C ALA A 167 -4.06 -25.94 -9.73
N LEU A 168 -4.69 -27.00 -9.19
CA LEU A 168 -4.74 -28.32 -9.84
C LEU A 168 -5.57 -28.30 -11.12
N ALA A 169 -6.72 -27.59 -11.13
CA ALA A 169 -7.53 -27.44 -12.33
C ALA A 169 -6.80 -26.65 -13.43
N PHE A 170 -6.01 -25.64 -13.05
CA PHE A 170 -5.18 -24.88 -14.00
C PHE A 170 -4.02 -25.72 -14.56
N LEU A 171 -3.37 -26.53 -13.73
CA LEU A 171 -2.29 -27.46 -14.14
C LEU A 171 -2.76 -28.63 -15.00
N LEU A 172 -4.04 -29.01 -14.93
CA LEU A 172 -4.63 -30.07 -15.76
C LEU A 172 -5.15 -29.56 -17.10
N TRP A 173 -5.31 -28.23 -17.25
CA TRP A 173 -5.79 -27.59 -18.47
C TRP A 173 -4.65 -27.08 -19.37
N PHE A 174 -3.45 -26.88 -18.80
CA PHE A 174 -2.23 -26.48 -19.49
C PHE A 174 -1.26 -27.66 -19.63
#